data_AF-A0A1W0XA20-F1
#
_entry.id   AF-A0A1W0XA20-F1
#
_cell.length_a   1.000
_cell.length_b   1.000
_cell.length_c   1.000
_cell.angle_alpha   90.00
_cell.angle_beta   90.00
_cell.angle_gamma   90.00
#
_symmetry.space_group_name_H-M   'P 1'
#
loop_
_entity.id
_entity.type
_entity.pdbx_description
1 polymer ?
#
loop_
_entity_poly.entity_id
_entity_poly.type
_entity_poly.pdbx_seq_one_letter_code
_entity_poly.pdbx_strand_id
1 'polypeptide(L)'
;MRIAQPAHNDSAKIVLWWFVCRFNCAGGYLCIDGEIDALLCVRSSSLFQTRVYFSSYTLENFESFTVFSRFTMSLQWTAIAAILYAELAFTILMLMPFISPTTWHRFFQSRLVLLIKKYKYIQHIMVGVMGLLLLDAIRDVSRYTKSFVDLSEVGAAAPTAEVQFHMKLFRAQRNFYIAGFALFLFYIIKSLAGKLSYEAQLIISNSAVIKQAESASKMARDLISEQQKSGKKTSGQDEAEAAMKAQVLKLEAELRAAAKEIEAKSKEVEAIKRQSEGLTNEYDRLLEEHAKLQNEHKLVVGDVGNRKSD
;
A
#
# COMPACT_ATOMS: atom_id res chain seq x y z
N MET A 1 0.77 33.08 32.31
CA MET A 1 1.41 31.99 33.08
C MET A 1 1.55 30.79 32.14
N ARG A 2 2.75 30.21 32.06
CA ARG A 2 3.24 29.29 31.01
C ARG A 2 2.27 28.16 30.63
N ILE A 3 1.99 28.02 29.33
CA ILE A 3 1.46 26.81 28.72
C ILE A 3 2.67 25.98 28.28
N ALA A 4 2.81 24.79 28.85
CA ALA A 4 3.90 23.86 28.56
C ALA A 4 3.70 23.20 27.19
N GLN A 5 4.77 23.16 26.40
CA GLN A 5 4.89 22.38 25.17
C GLN A 5 5.03 20.88 25.51
N PRO A 6 4.44 19.94 24.75
CA PRO A 6 4.88 18.56 24.76
C PRO A 6 6.04 18.33 23.79
N ALA A 7 6.90 17.41 24.20
CA ALA A 7 8.26 17.21 23.76
C ALA A 7 8.39 16.64 22.33
N HIS A 8 9.50 17.03 21.73
CA HIS A 8 10.09 16.53 20.49
C HIS A 8 10.26 15.00 20.56
N ASN A 9 9.62 14.26 19.64
CA ASN A 9 9.77 12.81 19.56
C ASN A 9 10.74 12.44 18.41
N ASP A 10 11.95 12.00 18.77
CA ASP A 10 13.03 11.53 17.90
C ASP A 10 12.76 10.15 17.24
N SER A 11 11.50 9.71 17.13
CA SER A 11 11.16 8.42 16.49
C SER A 11 11.27 8.43 14.96
N ALA A 12 11.35 9.61 14.32
CA ALA A 12 11.42 9.71 12.86
C ALA A 12 12.82 9.37 12.28
N LYS A 13 13.87 9.41 13.11
CA LYS A 13 15.25 9.13 12.66
C LYS A 13 15.59 7.64 12.67
N ILE A 14 14.92 6.84 13.51
CA ILE A 14 15.20 5.40 13.65
C ILE A 14 14.60 4.59 12.48
N VAL A 15 13.42 4.97 11.98
CA VAL A 15 12.81 4.31 10.81
C VAL A 15 13.59 4.61 9.53
N LEU A 16 14.21 5.79 9.42
CA LEU A 16 15.04 6.17 8.27
C LEU A 16 16.41 5.48 8.28
N TRP A 17 16.97 5.16 9.46
CA TRP A 17 18.24 4.43 9.56
C TRP A 17 18.08 2.91 9.35
N TRP A 18 16.97 2.34 9.78
CA TRP A 18 16.70 0.90 9.59
C TRP A 18 16.50 0.54 8.10
N PHE A 19 15.92 1.45 7.30
CA PHE A 19 15.72 1.22 5.87
C PHE A 19 17.03 1.38 5.06
N VAL A 20 17.96 2.22 5.50
CA VAL A 20 19.25 2.44 4.82
C VAL A 20 20.27 1.33 5.12
N CYS A 21 20.26 0.75 6.33
CA CYS A 21 21.20 -0.33 6.66
C CYS A 21 20.80 -1.71 6.09
N ARG A 22 19.51 -2.01 5.89
CA ARG A 22 19.09 -3.33 5.41
C ARG A 22 19.15 -3.49 3.89
N PHE A 23 19.28 -2.40 3.14
CA PHE A 23 19.44 -2.43 1.68
C PHE A 23 20.89 -2.61 1.21
N ASN A 24 21.88 -2.49 2.11
CA ASN A 24 23.31 -2.61 1.76
C ASN A 24 23.91 -4.01 2.00
N CYS A 25 23.14 -4.97 2.52
CA CYS A 25 23.59 -6.35 2.77
C CYS A 25 23.05 -7.39 1.77
N ALA A 26 22.50 -6.95 0.63
CA ALA A 26 22.08 -7.85 -0.46
C ALA A 26 23.04 -7.83 -1.67
N GLY A 27 24.18 -7.16 -1.55
CA GLY A 27 25.29 -7.24 -2.50
C GLY A 27 26.33 -8.22 -1.97
N GLY A 28 26.30 -9.47 -2.44
CA GLY A 28 27.32 -10.46 -2.15
C GLY A 28 28.67 -9.98 -2.66
N TYR A 29 29.57 -9.66 -1.73
CA TYR A 29 31.00 -9.55 -2.00
C TYR A 29 31.71 -10.73 -1.33
N LEU A 30 32.49 -11.41 -2.15
CA LEU A 30 33.56 -12.35 -1.82
C LEU A 30 34.23 -12.04 -0.46
N CYS A 31 34.18 -13.00 0.46
CA CYS A 31 35.27 -13.20 1.40
C CYS A 31 36.22 -14.24 0.77
N ILE A 32 37.38 -13.79 0.33
CA ILE A 32 38.54 -14.66 0.09
C ILE A 32 39.45 -14.48 1.31
N ASP A 33 39.71 -15.57 2.03
CA ASP A 33 41.05 -15.94 2.52
C ASP A 33 40.98 -17.27 3.31
N GLY A 34 41.91 -18.20 3.00
CA GLY A 34 42.36 -19.24 3.94
C GLY A 34 42.03 -20.71 3.64
N GLU A 35 42.74 -21.29 2.67
CA GLU A 35 43.41 -22.62 2.65
C GLU A 35 42.95 -23.76 3.62
N ILE A 36 42.60 -24.94 3.06
CA ILE A 36 43.15 -26.31 3.31
C ILE A 36 42.16 -27.44 2.91
N ASP A 37 42.65 -28.32 2.03
CA ASP A 37 42.38 -29.75 1.78
C ASP A 37 40.98 -30.35 1.48
N ALA A 38 40.86 -30.75 0.22
CA ALA A 38 40.74 -32.13 -0.28
C ALA A 38 39.56 -33.07 0.09
N LEU A 39 39.06 -33.68 -0.99
CA LEU A 39 38.60 -35.08 -1.17
C LEU A 39 37.11 -35.48 -0.96
N LEU A 40 36.58 -36.00 -2.09
CA LEU A 40 35.54 -37.05 -2.27
C LEU A 40 34.07 -36.61 -2.06
N CYS A 41 33.08 -37.02 -2.86
CA CYS A 41 32.88 -38.21 -3.70
C CYS A 41 31.66 -37.95 -4.65
N VAL A 42 31.79 -38.07 -5.99
CA VAL A 42 31.31 -39.22 -6.82
C VAL A 42 29.86 -39.13 -7.35
N ARG A 43 29.76 -39.00 -8.70
CA ARG A 43 28.87 -39.73 -9.68
C ARG A 43 27.34 -39.51 -9.51
N SER A 44 26.47 -39.46 -10.52
CA SER A 44 26.44 -40.06 -11.85
C SER A 44 25.15 -39.61 -12.56
N SER A 45 25.21 -39.45 -13.89
CA SER A 45 24.15 -39.84 -14.84
C SER A 45 22.82 -39.05 -14.93
N SER A 46 22.70 -38.34 -16.05
CA SER A 46 21.66 -38.42 -17.09
C SER A 46 20.19 -38.72 -16.72
N LEU A 47 19.32 -38.03 -17.48
CA LEU A 47 17.87 -38.24 -17.69
C LEU A 47 16.96 -37.34 -16.84
N PHE A 48 16.53 -36.20 -17.40
CA PHE A 48 15.10 -36.00 -17.67
C PHE A 48 14.91 -34.77 -18.55
N GLN A 49 14.67 -35.02 -19.83
CA GLN A 49 14.23 -34.03 -20.80
C GLN A 49 12.71 -34.14 -20.89
N THR A 50 11.98 -33.28 -20.19
CA THR A 50 10.52 -33.17 -20.36
C THR A 50 10.17 -31.82 -20.94
N ARG A 51 10.01 -31.90 -22.25
CA ARG A 51 9.52 -30.92 -23.19
C ARG A 51 8.06 -30.59 -22.85
N VAL A 52 7.80 -29.44 -22.23
CA VAL A 52 6.45 -28.86 -22.20
C VAL A 52 6.30 -28.00 -23.46
N TYR A 53 5.64 -28.56 -24.47
CA TYR A 53 5.10 -27.82 -25.59
C TYR A 53 3.95 -26.95 -25.10
N PHE A 54 4.16 -25.64 -24.99
CA PHE A 54 3.06 -24.67 -24.92
C PHE A 54 3.01 -23.89 -26.23
N SER A 55 1.80 -23.90 -26.80
CA SER A 55 1.42 -23.49 -28.16
C SER A 55 1.95 -22.11 -28.59
N SER A 56 2.54 -22.08 -29.79
CA SER A 56 3.34 -20.98 -30.37
C SER A 56 2.54 -19.88 -31.10
N TYR A 57 1.25 -19.66 -30.79
CA TYR A 57 0.40 -18.78 -31.63
C TYR A 57 0.05 -17.41 -31.05
N THR A 58 0.66 -16.99 -29.94
CA THR A 58 0.47 -15.63 -29.36
C THR A 58 1.77 -14.84 -29.15
N LEU A 59 2.91 -15.36 -29.63
CA LEU A 59 4.25 -14.81 -29.36
C LEU A 59 4.84 -13.97 -30.51
N GLU A 60 4.24 -13.93 -31.69
CA GLU A 60 4.79 -13.13 -32.81
C GLU A 60 4.48 -11.63 -32.69
N ASN A 61 3.36 -11.25 -32.08
CA ASN A 61 3.03 -9.83 -31.85
C ASN A 61 3.78 -9.22 -30.65
N PHE A 62 4.39 -10.05 -29.79
CA PHE A 62 5.20 -9.57 -28.67
C PHE A 62 6.65 -9.30 -29.09
N GLU A 63 7.17 -9.99 -30.10
CA GLU A 63 8.50 -9.74 -30.68
C GLU A 63 8.57 -8.37 -31.38
N SER A 64 7.48 -7.90 -32.00
CA SER A 64 7.46 -6.58 -32.63
C SER A 64 7.59 -5.42 -31.62
N PHE A 65 7.10 -5.61 -30.39
CA PHE A 65 7.25 -4.62 -29.32
C PHE A 65 8.67 -4.62 -28.71
N THR A 66 9.32 -5.79 -28.65
CA THR A 66 10.70 -5.90 -28.15
C THR A 66 11.75 -5.42 -29.16
N VAL A 67 11.45 -5.47 -30.47
CA VAL A 67 12.32 -4.92 -31.53
C VAL A 67 12.30 -3.39 -31.52
N PHE A 68 11.16 -2.75 -31.26
CA PHE A 68 11.07 -1.28 -31.14
C PHE A 68 11.90 -0.72 -29.96
N SER A 69 12.09 -1.53 -28.90
CA SER A 69 12.88 -1.17 -27.70
C SER A 69 14.39 -1.08 -27.95
N ARG A 70 14.91 -1.64 -29.06
CA ARG A 70 16.36 -1.78 -29.26
C ARG A 70 17.08 -0.52 -29.76
N PHE A 71 16.36 0.52 -30.23
CA PHE A 71 16.98 1.73 -30.81
C PHE A 71 16.93 3.02 -29.94
N THR A 72 16.28 3.02 -28.76
CA THR A 72 16.18 4.21 -27.89
C THR A 72 16.65 3.95 -26.45
N MET A 73 17.94 3.64 -26.28
CA MET A 73 18.52 3.25 -24.98
C MET A 73 18.51 4.33 -23.88
N SER A 74 18.26 5.62 -24.18
CA SER A 74 18.20 6.69 -23.16
C SER A 74 16.84 7.39 -23.06
N LEU A 75 16.24 7.79 -24.19
CA LEU A 75 15.01 8.61 -24.20
C LEU A 75 13.80 7.91 -23.58
N GLN A 76 13.58 6.63 -23.90
CA GLN A 76 12.47 5.86 -23.32
C GLN A 76 12.58 5.79 -21.79
N TRP A 77 13.77 5.46 -21.27
CA TRP A 77 13.99 5.36 -19.83
C TRP A 77 13.94 6.71 -19.12
N THR A 78 14.33 7.81 -19.79
CA THR A 78 14.11 9.16 -19.25
C THR A 78 12.63 9.54 -19.20
N ALA A 79 11.82 9.12 -20.19
CA ALA A 79 10.38 9.37 -20.18
C ALA A 79 9.69 8.57 -19.06
N ILE A 80 10.06 7.30 -18.87
CA ILE A 80 9.55 6.48 -17.76
C ILE A 80 9.97 7.09 -16.40
N ALA A 81 11.22 7.55 -16.27
CA ALA A 81 11.68 8.22 -15.06
C ALA A 81 10.92 9.54 -14.79
N ALA A 82 10.60 10.32 -15.82
CA ALA A 82 9.79 11.52 -15.68
C ALA A 82 8.37 11.21 -15.19
N ILE A 83 7.74 10.14 -15.71
CA ILE A 83 6.45 9.66 -15.22
C ILE A 83 6.55 9.25 -13.74
N LEU A 84 7.58 8.50 -13.36
CA LEU A 84 7.82 8.11 -11.97
C LEU A 84 7.96 9.33 -11.05
N TYR A 85 8.69 10.36 -11.45
CA TYR A 85 8.83 11.57 -10.65
C TYR A 85 7.51 12.34 -10.54
N ALA A 86 6.70 12.37 -11.60
CA ALA A 86 5.36 12.94 -11.55
C ALA A 86 4.44 12.15 -10.61
N GLU A 87 4.46 10.82 -10.66
CA GLU A 87 3.70 9.94 -9.77
C GLU A 87 4.15 10.09 -8.31
N LEU A 88 5.45 10.22 -8.07
CA LEU A 88 6.00 10.47 -6.74
C LEU A 88 5.55 11.82 -6.18
N ALA A 89 5.69 12.89 -6.97
CA ALA A 89 5.24 14.23 -6.58
C ALA A 89 3.72 14.25 -6.31
N PHE A 90 2.93 13.57 -7.16
CA PHE A 90 1.49 13.45 -6.97
C PHE A 90 1.13 12.66 -5.71
N THR A 91 1.85 11.59 -5.41
CA THR A 91 1.66 10.78 -4.19
C THR A 91 1.95 11.60 -2.93
N ILE A 92 3.07 12.35 -2.93
CA ILE A 92 3.41 13.25 -1.82
C ILE A 92 2.34 14.33 -1.65
N LEU A 93 1.86 14.90 -2.75
CA LEU A 93 0.79 15.90 -2.74
C LEU A 93 -0.52 15.32 -2.18
N MET A 94 -0.87 14.07 -2.48
CA MET A 94 -2.04 13.40 -1.91
C MET A 94 -1.92 13.07 -0.43
N LEU A 95 -0.71 12.74 0.04
CA LEU A 95 -0.44 12.43 1.45
C LEU A 95 -0.36 13.69 2.33
N MET A 96 -0.22 14.86 1.71
CA MET A 96 -0.10 16.13 2.39
C MET A 96 -1.43 16.51 3.08
N PRO A 97 -1.43 16.79 4.40
CA PRO A 97 -2.64 17.05 5.17
C PRO A 97 -3.31 18.41 4.87
N PHE A 98 -2.71 19.25 4.02
CA PHE A 98 -3.26 20.57 3.68
C PHE A 98 -4.50 20.49 2.77
N ILE A 99 -4.70 19.40 2.03
CA ILE A 99 -5.78 19.30 1.05
C ILE A 99 -6.88 18.38 1.59
N SER A 100 -8.10 18.90 1.72
CA SER A 100 -9.22 18.13 2.25
C SER A 100 -9.61 16.95 1.35
N PRO A 101 -10.13 15.84 1.93
CA PRO A 101 -10.68 14.71 1.15
C PRO A 101 -11.76 15.13 0.15
N THR A 102 -12.57 16.13 0.52
CA THR A 102 -13.63 16.68 -0.33
C THR A 102 -13.11 17.37 -1.59
N THR A 103 -11.95 18.03 -1.51
CA THR A 103 -11.32 18.71 -2.64
C THR A 103 -10.78 17.69 -3.64
N TRP A 104 -10.08 16.67 -3.15
CA TRP A 104 -9.62 15.56 -3.97
C TRP A 104 -10.75 14.76 -4.58
N HIS A 105 -11.82 14.52 -3.82
CA HIS A 105 -13.01 13.86 -4.36
C HIS A 105 -13.60 14.65 -5.53
N ARG A 106 -13.70 15.98 -5.42
CA ARG A 106 -14.14 16.83 -6.53
C ARG A 106 -13.21 16.71 -7.74
N PHE A 107 -11.89 16.65 -7.54
CA PHE A 107 -10.93 16.40 -8.61
C PHE A 107 -11.13 15.02 -9.27
N PHE A 108 -11.32 13.96 -8.48
CA PHE A 108 -11.55 12.60 -8.97
C PHE A 108 -12.94 12.36 -9.59
N GLN A 109 -13.86 13.30 -9.40
CA GLN A 109 -15.19 13.35 -10.05
C GLN A 109 -15.19 14.24 -11.30
N SER A 110 -14.04 14.81 -11.69
CA SER A 110 -13.93 15.57 -12.94
C SER A 110 -14.20 14.68 -14.17
N ARG A 111 -14.71 15.30 -15.24
CA ARG A 111 -15.14 14.61 -16.48
C ARG A 111 -14.05 13.70 -17.07
N LEU A 112 -12.78 14.10 -16.97
CA LEU A 112 -11.63 13.34 -17.47
C LEU A 112 -11.41 12.05 -16.66
N VAL A 113 -11.40 12.14 -15.33
CA VAL A 113 -11.20 10.99 -14.45
C VAL A 113 -12.40 10.04 -14.52
N LEU A 114 -13.61 10.58 -14.67
CA LEU A 114 -14.82 9.78 -14.86
C LEU A 114 -14.78 8.97 -16.17
N LEU A 115 -14.23 9.54 -17.24
CA LEU A 115 -14.08 8.87 -18.53
C LEU A 115 -13.12 7.68 -18.42
N ILE A 116 -12.00 7.86 -17.70
CA ILE A 116 -11.06 6.77 -17.42
C ILE A 116 -11.71 5.67 -16.56
N LYS A 117 -12.52 6.05 -15.55
CA LYS A 117 -13.24 5.10 -14.69
C LYS A 117 -14.35 4.33 -15.42
N LYS A 118 -14.98 4.93 -16.43
CA LYS A 118 -16.06 4.31 -17.21
C LYS A 118 -15.57 3.05 -17.93
N TYR A 119 -14.32 3.07 -18.39
CA TYR A 119 -13.71 1.94 -19.08
C TYR A 119 -12.80 1.16 -18.13
N LYS A 120 -13.39 0.28 -17.30
CA LYS A 120 -12.64 -0.64 -16.41
C LYS A 120 -11.50 -1.37 -17.14
N TYR A 121 -11.72 -1.71 -18.41
CA TYR A 121 -10.75 -2.41 -19.26
C TYR A 121 -9.48 -1.59 -19.51
N ILE A 122 -9.58 -0.27 -19.67
CA ILE A 122 -8.41 0.62 -19.86
C ILE A 122 -7.51 0.59 -18.63
N GLN A 123 -8.10 0.58 -17.42
CA GLN A 123 -7.32 0.52 -16.19
C GLN A 123 -6.58 -0.83 -16.05
N HIS A 124 -7.20 -1.94 -16.45
CA HIS A 124 -6.54 -3.26 -16.46
C HIS A 124 -5.43 -3.35 -17.50
N ILE A 125 -5.65 -2.78 -18.69
CA ILE A 125 -4.62 -2.67 -19.73
C ILE A 125 -3.43 -1.84 -19.22
N MET A 126 -3.67 -0.69 -18.58
CA MET A 126 -2.58 0.16 -18.07
C MET A 126 -1.72 -0.57 -17.02
N VAL A 127 -2.35 -1.27 -16.07
CA VAL A 127 -1.64 -2.11 -15.10
C VAL A 127 -0.91 -3.26 -15.80
N GLY A 128 -1.54 -3.89 -16.79
CA GLY A 128 -0.94 -4.95 -17.59
C GLY A 128 0.31 -4.48 -18.34
N VAL A 129 0.26 -3.31 -18.98
CA VAL A 129 1.40 -2.70 -19.68
C VAL A 129 2.53 -2.39 -18.70
N MET A 130 2.23 -1.80 -17.54
CA MET A 130 3.25 -1.55 -16.52
C MET A 130 3.87 -2.86 -15.99
N GLY A 131 3.04 -3.90 -15.83
CA GLY A 131 3.50 -5.24 -15.45
C GLY A 131 4.39 -5.88 -16.52
N LEU A 132 4.06 -5.74 -17.80
CA LEU A 132 4.88 -6.23 -18.91
C LEU A 132 6.23 -5.50 -18.98
N LEU A 133 6.27 -4.18 -18.75
CA LEU A 133 7.52 -3.41 -18.66
C LEU A 133 8.40 -3.88 -17.49
N LEU A 134 7.78 -4.21 -16.36
CA LEU A 134 8.51 -4.78 -15.22
C LEU A 134 9.06 -6.17 -15.55
N LEU A 135 8.28 -7.03 -16.21
CA LEU A 135 8.72 -8.35 -16.63
C LEU A 135 9.86 -8.28 -17.66
N ASP A 136 9.81 -7.31 -18.58
CA ASP A 136 10.89 -7.03 -19.53
C ASP A 136 12.18 -6.64 -18.80
N ALA A 137 12.08 -5.74 -17.81
CA ALA A 137 13.23 -5.36 -16.99
C ALA A 137 13.79 -6.51 -16.14
N ILE A 138 12.93 -7.38 -15.58
CA ILE A 138 13.34 -8.59 -14.86
C ILE A 138 14.07 -9.56 -15.79
N ARG A 139 13.54 -9.77 -17.00
CA ARG A 139 14.15 -10.63 -18.01
C ARG A 139 15.54 -10.11 -18.40
N ASP A 140 15.68 -8.81 -18.60
CA ASP A 140 16.96 -8.19 -18.94
C ASP A 140 17.99 -8.32 -17.81
N VAL A 141 17.61 -8.02 -16.56
CA VAL A 141 18.51 -8.21 -15.42
C VAL A 141 18.94 -9.67 -15.30
N SER A 142 18.00 -10.62 -15.39
CA SER A 142 18.32 -12.05 -15.32
C SER A 142 19.24 -12.50 -16.45
N ARG A 143 19.01 -12.00 -17.67
CA ARG A 143 19.85 -12.30 -18.84
C ARG A 143 21.27 -11.80 -18.64
N TYR A 144 21.45 -10.54 -18.27
CA TYR A 144 22.78 -9.95 -18.09
C TYR A 144 23.52 -10.55 -16.90
N THR A 145 22.83 -10.90 -15.82
CA THR A 145 23.43 -11.61 -14.68
C THR A 145 23.94 -12.99 -15.08
N LYS A 146 23.16 -13.79 -15.81
CA LYS A 146 23.60 -15.13 -16.27
C LYS A 146 24.79 -15.05 -17.22
N SER A 147 24.72 -14.16 -18.23
CA SER A 147 25.83 -13.96 -19.17
C SER A 147 27.12 -13.44 -18.51
N PHE A 148 27.01 -12.75 -17.38
CA PHE A 148 28.17 -12.33 -16.59
C PHE A 148 28.82 -13.52 -15.85
N VAL A 149 28.01 -14.38 -15.21
CA VAL A 149 28.51 -15.57 -14.51
C VAL A 149 29.19 -16.53 -15.48
N ASP A 150 28.57 -16.83 -16.63
CA ASP A 150 29.14 -17.72 -17.64
C ASP A 150 30.48 -17.18 -18.17
N LEU A 151 30.62 -15.87 -18.34
CA LEU A 151 31.86 -15.24 -18.81
C LEU A 151 32.97 -15.28 -17.75
N SER A 152 32.60 -15.12 -16.48
CA SER A 152 33.52 -15.19 -15.33
C SER A 152 34.02 -16.63 -15.08
N GLU A 153 33.19 -17.65 -15.31
CA GLU A 153 33.56 -19.06 -15.13
C GLU A 153 34.43 -19.61 -16.27
N VAL A 154 34.23 -19.13 -17.50
CA VAL A 154 34.96 -19.61 -18.70
C VAL A 154 36.38 -19.01 -18.81
N GLY A 155 36.78 -18.12 -17.90
CA GLY A 155 38.15 -17.57 -17.88
C GLY A 155 38.51 -16.78 -19.14
N ALA A 156 37.53 -16.20 -19.82
CA ALA A 156 37.74 -15.46 -21.07
C ALA A 156 38.49 -14.14 -20.78
N ALA A 157 39.80 -14.16 -21.03
CA ALA A 157 40.80 -13.13 -20.76
C ALA A 157 40.67 -11.81 -21.57
N ALA A 158 39.48 -11.21 -21.59
CA ALA A 158 39.26 -9.88 -22.16
C ALA A 158 38.74 -8.93 -21.07
N PRO A 159 39.62 -8.25 -20.30
CA PRO A 159 39.21 -7.30 -19.26
C PRO A 159 38.30 -6.18 -19.80
N THR A 160 38.40 -5.88 -21.10
CA THR A 160 37.52 -4.93 -21.79
C THR A 160 36.08 -5.43 -21.97
N ALA A 161 35.85 -6.73 -22.06
CA ALA A 161 34.51 -7.32 -22.20
C ALA A 161 33.80 -7.36 -20.84
N GLU A 162 34.51 -7.72 -19.78
CA GLU A 162 34.00 -7.74 -18.40
C GLU A 162 33.47 -6.35 -17.98
N VAL A 163 34.24 -5.29 -18.23
CA VAL A 163 33.82 -3.90 -17.95
C VAL A 163 32.56 -3.53 -18.74
N GLN A 164 32.42 -3.97 -20.00
CA GLN A 164 31.22 -3.72 -20.80
C GLN A 164 29.98 -4.46 -20.27
N PHE A 165 30.16 -5.65 -19.69
CA PHE A 165 29.06 -6.39 -19.05
C PHE A 165 28.61 -5.74 -17.75
N HIS A 166 29.53 -5.30 -16.89
CA HIS A 166 29.19 -4.54 -15.68
C HIS A 166 28.37 -3.30 -16.01
N MET A 167 28.75 -2.54 -17.04
CA MET A 167 28.01 -1.32 -17.44
C MET A 167 26.58 -1.63 -17.92
N LYS A 168 26.37 -2.75 -18.61
CA LYS A 168 25.02 -3.18 -19.04
C LYS A 168 24.19 -3.69 -17.88
N LEU A 169 24.79 -4.41 -16.94
CA LEU A 169 24.12 -4.91 -15.74
C LEU A 169 23.62 -3.76 -14.85
N PHE A 170 24.46 -2.75 -14.59
CA PHE A 170 24.05 -1.57 -13.82
C PHE A 170 22.90 -0.81 -14.49
N ARG A 171 22.91 -0.73 -15.83
CA ARG A 171 21.82 -0.11 -16.59
C ARG A 171 20.52 -0.89 -16.43
N ALA A 172 20.58 -2.23 -16.53
CA ALA A 172 19.42 -3.09 -16.36
C ALA A 172 18.85 -3.02 -14.94
N GLN A 173 19.70 -3.03 -13.91
CA GLN A 173 19.30 -2.90 -12.50
C GLN A 173 18.57 -1.58 -12.23
N ARG A 174 19.11 -0.46 -12.71
CA ARG A 174 18.46 0.86 -12.57
C ARG A 174 17.08 0.90 -13.25
N ASN A 175 17.01 0.37 -14.47
CA ASN A 175 15.77 0.32 -15.24
C ASN A 175 14.69 -0.55 -14.56
N PHE A 176 15.11 -1.67 -13.95
CA PHE A 176 14.24 -2.49 -13.11
C PHE A 176 13.68 -1.72 -11.91
N TYR A 177 14.52 -0.97 -11.18
CA TYR A 177 14.05 -0.15 -10.07
C TYR A 177 13.05 0.92 -10.52
N ILE A 178 13.33 1.62 -11.63
CA ILE A 178 12.42 2.64 -12.19
C ILE A 178 11.07 2.01 -12.53
N ALA A 179 11.04 0.88 -13.24
CA ALA A 179 9.79 0.21 -13.60
C ALA A 179 9.03 -0.32 -12.37
N GLY A 180 9.74 -0.89 -11.40
CA GLY A 180 9.14 -1.42 -10.17
C GLY A 180 8.54 -0.34 -9.28
N PHE A 181 9.26 0.77 -9.08
CA PHE A 181 8.77 1.90 -8.29
C PHE A 181 7.59 2.60 -8.96
N ALA A 182 7.59 2.78 -10.28
CA ALA A 182 6.45 3.36 -11.00
C ALA A 182 5.18 2.50 -10.82
N LEU A 183 5.29 1.18 -10.99
CA LEU A 183 4.17 0.26 -10.76
C LEU A 183 3.65 0.33 -9.32
N PHE A 184 4.56 0.37 -8.36
CA PHE A 184 4.23 0.47 -6.94
C PHE A 184 3.52 1.79 -6.60
N LEU A 185 4.05 2.93 -7.08
CA LEU A 185 3.45 4.25 -6.87
C LEU A 185 2.07 4.34 -7.53
N PHE A 186 1.92 3.81 -8.74
CA PHE A 186 0.61 3.73 -9.40
C PHE A 186 -0.43 2.99 -8.54
N TYR A 187 -0.04 1.85 -7.94
CA TYR A 187 -0.91 1.12 -7.02
C TYR A 187 -1.26 1.93 -5.77
N ILE A 188 -0.28 2.62 -5.17
CA ILE A 188 -0.51 3.51 -4.03
C ILE A 188 -1.51 4.61 -4.39
N ILE A 189 -1.30 5.30 -5.51
CA ILE A 189 -2.19 6.37 -5.98
C ILE A 189 -3.61 5.86 -6.15
N LYS A 190 -3.80 4.69 -6.77
CA LYS A 190 -5.11 4.06 -6.92
C LYS A 190 -5.77 3.79 -5.56
N SER A 191 -5.01 3.24 -4.61
CA SER A 191 -5.48 2.92 -3.27
C SER A 191 -5.88 4.18 -2.50
N LEU A 192 -5.02 5.20 -2.50
CA LEU A 192 -5.25 6.48 -1.85
C LEU A 192 -6.46 7.21 -2.46
N ALA A 193 -6.56 7.27 -3.79
CA ALA A 193 -7.70 7.89 -4.48
C ALA A 193 -9.03 7.25 -4.10
N GLY A 194 -9.05 5.92 -3.94
CA GLY A 194 -10.21 5.16 -3.48
C GLY A 194 -10.60 5.52 -2.04
N LYS A 195 -9.65 5.43 -1.10
CA LYS A 195 -9.88 5.75 0.32
C LYS A 195 -10.36 7.18 0.51
N LEU A 196 -9.72 8.12 -0.17
CA LEU A 196 -10.06 9.54 -0.06
C LEU A 196 -11.44 9.86 -0.65
N SER A 197 -11.81 9.16 -1.74
CA SER A 197 -13.16 9.27 -2.30
C SER A 197 -14.21 8.69 -1.37
N TYR A 198 -13.90 7.60 -0.66
CA TYR A 198 -14.79 6.98 0.32
C TYR A 198 -15.02 7.88 1.53
N GLU A 199 -13.95 8.44 2.11
CA GLU A 199 -14.07 9.39 3.22
C GLU A 199 -14.87 10.64 2.84
N ALA A 200 -14.63 11.19 1.66
CA ALA A 200 -15.38 12.36 1.19
C ALA A 200 -16.89 12.05 1.03
N GLN A 201 -17.25 10.87 0.52
CA GLN A 201 -18.64 10.44 0.44
C GLN A 201 -19.28 10.30 1.82
N LEU A 202 -18.53 9.80 2.80
CA LEU A 202 -18.99 9.67 4.18
C LEU A 202 -19.24 11.04 4.83
N ILE A 203 -18.36 12.01 4.60
CA ILE A 203 -18.53 13.39 5.08
C ILE A 203 -19.77 14.03 4.43
N ILE A 204 -19.94 13.87 3.11
CA ILE A 204 -21.07 14.43 2.38
C ILE A 204 -22.38 13.81 2.86
N SER A 205 -22.46 12.47 3.00
CA SER A 205 -23.67 11.79 3.44
C SER A 205 -24.05 12.17 4.87
N ASN A 206 -23.09 12.21 5.79
CA ASN A 206 -23.34 12.63 7.17
C ASN A 206 -23.83 14.08 7.22
N SER A 207 -23.20 15.00 6.48
CA SER A 207 -23.65 16.39 6.40
C SER A 207 -25.07 16.54 5.82
N ALA A 208 -25.47 15.67 4.88
CA ALA A 208 -26.81 15.68 4.31
C ALA A 208 -27.85 15.16 5.31
N VAL A 209 -27.53 14.09 6.06
CA VAL A 209 -28.38 13.55 7.12
C VAL A 209 -28.60 14.58 8.23
N ILE A 210 -27.54 15.26 8.67
CA ILE A 210 -27.66 16.34 9.68
C ILE A 210 -28.58 17.45 9.17
N LYS A 211 -28.38 17.93 7.94
CA LYS A 211 -29.25 18.97 7.34
C LYS A 211 -30.70 18.51 7.20
N GLN A 212 -30.93 17.25 6.86
CA GLN A 212 -32.27 16.68 6.76
C GLN A 212 -32.95 16.62 8.13
N ALA A 213 -32.23 16.20 9.17
CA ALA A 213 -32.73 16.17 10.55
C ALA A 213 -33.02 17.59 11.08
N GLU A 214 -32.15 18.56 10.79
CA GLU A 214 -32.35 19.97 11.13
C GLU A 214 -33.56 20.56 10.42
N SER A 215 -33.71 20.31 9.11
CA SER A 215 -34.87 20.79 8.35
C SER A 215 -36.18 20.18 8.86
N ALA A 216 -36.21 18.88 9.13
CA ALA A 216 -37.38 18.22 9.71
C ALA A 216 -37.71 18.78 11.11
N SER A 217 -36.69 18.97 11.95
CA SER A 217 -36.85 19.56 13.29
C SER A 217 -37.32 21.01 13.22
N LYS A 218 -36.83 21.80 12.25
CA LYS A 218 -37.26 23.19 12.05
C LYS A 218 -38.71 23.25 11.57
N MET A 219 -39.10 22.44 10.59
CA MET A 219 -40.50 22.33 10.15
C MET A 219 -41.43 21.93 11.30
N ALA A 220 -41.02 20.96 12.13
CA ALA A 220 -41.78 20.57 13.31
C ALA A 220 -41.93 21.73 14.31
N ARG A 221 -40.85 22.48 14.58
CA ARG A 221 -40.90 23.67 15.46
C ARG A 221 -41.77 24.79 14.89
N ASP A 222 -41.66 25.06 13.59
CA ASP A 222 -42.44 26.09 12.91
C ASP A 222 -43.94 25.75 12.98
N LEU A 223 -44.32 24.49 12.69
CA LEU A 223 -45.70 24.00 12.84
C LEU A 223 -46.24 24.11 14.27
N ILE A 224 -45.44 23.75 15.29
CA ILE A 224 -45.82 23.91 16.71
C ILE A 224 -46.02 25.39 17.04
N SER A 225 -45.15 26.27 16.55
CA SER A 225 -45.23 27.71 16.81
C SER A 225 -46.42 28.38 16.11
N GLU A 226 -46.79 27.93 14.91
CA GLU A 226 -47.98 28.40 14.19
C GLU A 226 -49.27 27.94 14.86
N GLN A 227 -49.31 26.70 15.39
CA GLN A 227 -50.42 26.22 16.21
C GLN A 227 -50.60 27.04 17.49
N GLN A 228 -49.51 27.43 18.17
CA GLN A 228 -49.58 28.26 19.38
C GLN A 228 -50.03 29.70 19.10
N LYS A 229 -49.59 30.30 17.98
CA LYS A 229 -49.92 31.69 17.62
C LYS A 229 -51.31 31.86 17.02
N SER A 230 -51.82 30.86 16.31
CA SER A 230 -53.11 30.96 15.60
C SER A 230 -54.34 30.76 16.50
N GLY A 231 -54.19 30.28 17.74
CA GLY A 231 -55.27 30.18 18.74
C GLY A 231 -56.54 29.46 18.24
N LYS A 232 -56.48 28.75 17.10
CA LYS A 232 -57.65 28.25 16.39
C LYS A 232 -58.07 26.92 17.02
N LYS A 233 -58.84 27.02 18.10
CA LYS A 233 -59.68 25.93 18.60
C LYS A 233 -60.84 25.68 17.64
N THR A 234 -60.56 24.99 16.54
CA THR A 234 -61.61 24.38 15.70
C THR A 234 -61.85 22.94 16.15
N SER A 235 -63.10 22.57 16.31
CA SER A 235 -63.66 21.37 16.96
C SER A 235 -63.27 19.99 16.37
N GLY A 236 -62.18 19.89 15.60
CA GLY A 236 -61.52 18.64 15.20
C GLY A 236 -60.11 18.47 15.79
N GLN A 237 -59.76 19.31 16.77
CA GLN A 237 -58.40 19.43 17.30
C GLN A 237 -57.98 18.25 18.18
N ASP A 238 -58.91 17.54 18.83
CA ASP A 238 -58.54 16.42 19.70
C ASP A 238 -57.92 15.25 18.90
N GLU A 239 -58.40 14.98 17.68
CA GLU A 239 -57.85 13.91 16.83
C GLU A 239 -56.53 14.33 16.16
N ALA A 240 -56.41 15.58 15.70
CA ALA A 240 -55.18 16.09 15.08
C ALA A 240 -54.06 16.33 16.11
N GLU A 241 -54.39 16.81 17.31
CA GLU A 241 -53.45 17.00 18.41
C GLU A 241 -53.03 15.65 19.02
N ALA A 242 -53.95 14.67 19.09
CA ALA A 242 -53.59 13.29 19.43
C ALA A 242 -52.69 12.64 18.37
N ALA A 243 -52.97 12.83 17.07
CA ALA A 243 -52.14 12.31 15.98
C ALA A 243 -50.74 12.96 15.96
N MET A 244 -50.65 14.26 16.25
CA MET A 244 -49.38 14.98 16.33
C MET A 244 -48.59 14.60 17.59
N LYS A 245 -49.23 14.46 18.75
CA LYS A 245 -48.59 13.91 19.96
C LYS A 245 -48.12 12.48 19.75
N ALA A 246 -48.89 11.65 19.03
CA ALA A 246 -48.47 10.30 18.67
C ALA A 246 -47.23 10.30 17.75
N GLN A 247 -47.14 11.22 16.78
CA GLN A 247 -45.96 11.36 15.93
C GLN A 247 -44.75 11.88 16.70
N VAL A 248 -44.92 12.85 17.61
CA VAL A 248 -43.85 13.34 18.49
C VAL A 248 -43.35 12.23 19.40
N LEU A 249 -44.25 11.45 20.01
CA LEU A 249 -43.88 10.29 20.84
C LEU A 249 -43.15 9.22 20.02
N LYS A 250 -43.57 8.99 18.77
CA LYS A 250 -42.89 8.06 17.86
C LYS A 250 -41.49 8.56 17.49
N LEU A 251 -41.33 9.84 17.17
CA LEU A 251 -40.05 10.48 16.88
C LEU A 251 -39.13 10.49 18.11
N GLU A 252 -39.65 10.72 19.31
CA GLU A 252 -38.90 10.62 20.56
C GLU A 252 -38.48 9.18 20.85
N ALA A 253 -39.33 8.20 20.54
CA ALA A 253 -38.99 6.78 20.67
C ALA A 253 -37.90 6.38 19.67
N GLU A 254 -37.97 6.83 18.41
CA GLU A 254 -36.95 6.62 17.39
C GLU A 254 -35.62 7.31 17.76
N LEU A 255 -35.66 8.53 18.30
CA LEU A 255 -34.48 9.24 18.77
C LEU A 255 -33.82 8.56 19.98
N ARG A 256 -34.62 8.05 20.92
CA ARG A 256 -34.11 7.24 22.04
C ARG A 256 -33.54 5.91 21.57
N ALA A 257 -34.14 5.26 20.57
CA ALA A 257 -33.63 4.03 19.98
C ALA A 257 -32.29 4.28 19.27
N ALA A 258 -32.19 5.34 18.46
CA ALA A 258 -30.96 5.74 17.79
C ALA A 258 -29.86 6.14 18.79
N ALA A 259 -30.20 6.87 19.86
CA ALA A 259 -29.25 7.21 20.92
C ALA A 259 -28.69 5.96 21.63
N LYS A 260 -29.55 4.97 21.91
CA LYS A 260 -29.13 3.66 22.45
C LYS A 260 -28.25 2.89 21.48
N GLU A 261 -28.54 2.94 20.18
CA GLU A 261 -27.71 2.28 19.16
C GLU A 261 -26.32 2.95 19.08
N ILE A 262 -26.25 4.27 19.15
CA ILE A 262 -24.97 5.01 19.20
C ILE A 262 -24.17 4.64 20.46
N GLU A 263 -24.83 4.57 21.63
CA GLU A 263 -24.18 4.18 22.89
C GLU A 263 -23.70 2.72 22.86
N ALA A 264 -24.47 1.82 22.24
CA ALA A 264 -24.06 0.42 22.05
C ALA A 264 -22.83 0.34 21.14
N LYS A 265 -22.84 1.06 20.01
CA LYS A 265 -21.70 1.13 19.08
C LYS A 265 -20.47 1.78 19.73
N SER A 266 -20.64 2.81 20.55
CA SER A 266 -19.50 3.42 21.26
C SER A 266 -18.87 2.45 22.26
N LYS A 267 -19.69 1.68 22.99
CA LYS A 267 -19.21 0.61 23.88
C LYS A 267 -18.51 -0.51 23.11
N GLU A 268 -19.02 -0.89 21.94
CA GLU A 268 -18.38 -1.88 21.06
C GLU A 268 -17.00 -1.39 20.58
N VAL A 269 -16.89 -0.12 20.17
CA VAL A 269 -15.61 0.50 19.78
C VAL A 269 -14.63 0.53 20.97
N GLU A 270 -15.09 0.89 22.16
CA GLU A 270 -14.25 0.85 23.37
C GLU A 270 -13.82 -0.58 23.73
N ALA A 271 -14.71 -1.56 23.58
CA ALA A 271 -14.39 -2.97 23.80
C ALA A 271 -13.33 -3.46 22.79
N ILE A 272 -13.48 -3.15 21.51
CA ILE A 272 -12.50 -3.48 20.45
C ILE A 272 -11.16 -2.80 20.74
N LYS A 273 -11.19 -1.55 21.22
CA LYS A 273 -9.97 -0.83 21.63
C LYS A 273 -9.24 -1.57 22.75
N ARG A 274 -9.95 -1.93 23.83
CA ARG A 274 -9.37 -2.69 24.95
C ARG A 274 -8.85 -4.07 24.52
N GLN A 275 -9.55 -4.75 23.62
CA GLN A 275 -9.10 -6.02 23.05
C GLN A 275 -7.80 -5.85 22.25
N SER A 276 -7.69 -4.78 21.46
CA SER A 276 -6.49 -4.46 20.68
C SER A 276 -5.30 -4.12 21.57
N GLU A 277 -5.52 -3.36 22.64
CA GLU A 277 -4.50 -3.07 23.67
C GLU A 277 -4.02 -4.34 24.37
N GLY A 278 -4.95 -5.24 24.75
CA GLY A 278 -4.61 -6.54 25.33
C GLY A 278 -3.78 -7.42 24.39
N LEU A 279 -4.17 -7.49 23.11
CA LEU A 279 -3.42 -8.23 22.08
C LEU A 279 -2.00 -7.66 21.92
N THR A 280 -1.85 -6.33 21.93
CA THR A 280 -0.54 -5.67 21.83
C THR A 280 0.37 -6.06 22.98
N ASN A 281 -0.14 -6.08 24.22
CA ASN A 281 0.64 -6.48 25.38
C ASN A 281 1.09 -7.94 25.33
N GLU A 282 0.24 -8.86 24.87
CA GLU A 282 0.62 -10.27 24.68
C GLU A 282 1.66 -10.43 23.56
N TYR A 283 1.58 -9.64 22.50
CA TYR A 283 2.62 -9.59 21.47
C TYR A 283 3.97 -9.13 22.04
N ASP A 284 3.99 -8.05 22.83
CA ASP A 284 5.21 -7.55 23.46
C ASP A 284 5.82 -8.58 24.41
N ARG A 285 4.99 -9.23 25.23
CA ARG A 285 5.43 -10.32 26.10
C ARG A 285 6.03 -11.49 25.32
N LEU A 286 5.39 -11.93 24.25
CA LEU A 286 5.91 -13.03 23.40
C LEU A 286 7.23 -12.65 22.74
N LEU A 287 7.41 -11.39 22.34
CA LEU A 287 8.68 -10.90 21.81
C LEU A 287 9.79 -10.96 22.86
N GLU A 288 9.50 -10.59 24.12
CA GLU A 288 10.46 -10.71 25.22
C GLU A 288 10.82 -12.18 25.53
N GLU A 289 9.83 -13.07 25.58
CA GLU A 289 10.06 -14.51 25.80
C GLU A 289 10.90 -15.11 24.64
N HIS A 290 10.61 -14.74 23.40
CA HIS A 290 11.42 -15.15 22.25
C HIS A 290 12.86 -14.63 22.32
N ALA A 291 13.06 -13.39 22.76
CA ALA A 291 14.39 -12.81 22.93
C ALA A 291 15.20 -13.54 24.02
N LYS A 292 14.56 -13.89 25.15
CA LYS A 292 15.18 -14.68 26.23
C LYS A 292 15.60 -16.06 25.73
N LEU A 293 14.70 -16.79 25.09
CA LEU A 293 14.98 -18.12 24.54
C LEU A 293 16.09 -18.09 23.48
N GLN A 294 16.12 -17.07 22.61
CA GLN A 294 17.22 -16.92 21.65
C GLN A 294 18.56 -16.67 22.32
N ASN A 295 18.60 -15.90 23.42
CA ASN A 295 19.82 -15.68 24.17
C ASN A 295 20.29 -16.95 24.89
N GLU A 296 19.37 -17.68 25.53
CA GLU A 296 19.68 -18.98 26.15
C GLU A 296 20.21 -19.99 25.11
N HIS A 297 19.56 -20.10 23.95
CA HIS A 297 20.01 -20.97 22.88
C HIS A 297 21.41 -20.58 22.37
N LYS A 298 21.72 -19.28 22.23
CA LYS A 298 23.06 -18.80 21.85
C LYS A 298 24.12 -19.17 22.89
N LEU A 299 23.80 -19.07 24.18
CA LEU A 299 24.72 -19.45 25.25
C LEU A 299 25.00 -20.96 25.23
N VAL A 300 23.97 -21.78 25.06
CA VAL A 300 24.12 -23.26 24.96
C VAL A 300 24.93 -23.66 23.73
N VAL A 301 24.66 -23.06 22.56
CA VAL A 301 25.43 -23.34 21.34
C VAL A 301 26.89 -22.87 21.47
N GLY A 302 27.13 -21.73 22.12
CA GLY A 302 28.48 -21.24 22.40
C GLY A 302 29.26 -22.16 23.35
N ASP A 303 28.60 -22.72 24.37
CA ASP A 303 29.21 -23.62 25.35
C ASP A 303 29.53 -25.02 24.78
N VAL A 304 28.75 -25.48 23.79
CA VAL A 304 29.05 -26.72 23.02
C VAL A 304 30.23 -26.51 22.05
N GLY A 305 30.44 -25.29 21.55
CA GLY A 305 31.61 -24.94 20.75
C GLY A 305 32.91 -24.99 21.56
N ASN A 306 32.87 -24.52 22.81
CA ASN A 306 34.05 -24.45 23.68
C ASN A 306 34.45 -25.81 24.28
N ARG A 307 33.51 -26.75 24.44
CA ARG A 307 33.77 -28.11 24.94
C ARG A 307 34.33 -29.10 23.90
N LYS A 308 34.42 -28.72 22.62
CA LYS A 308 35.03 -29.54 21.56
C LYS A 308 36.50 -29.18 21.28
N SER A 309 37.04 -28.17 21.96
CA SER A 309 38.38 -27.63 21.76
C SER A 309 39.41 -28.01 22.84
N ASP A 310 39.03 -28.85 23.81
CA ASP A 310 39.93 -29.49 24.79
C ASP A 310 40.03 -30.99 24.50
#